data_AF-A0A7Y5NK28-F1
#
_entry.id   AF-A0A7Y5NK28-F1
#
_cell.length_a   1.000
_cell.length_b   1.000
_cell.length_c   1.000
_cell.angle_alpha   90.00
_cell.angle_beta   90.00
_cell.angle_gamma   90.00
#
_symmetry.space_group_name_H-M   'P 1'
#
loop_
_entity.id
_entity.type
_entity.pdbx_description
1 polymer ?
#
loop_
_entity_poly.entity_id
_entity_poly.type
_entity_poly.pdbx_seq_one_letter_code
_entity_poly.pdbx_strand_id
1 'polypeptide(L)'
;MIFTVDPTTDVVTAAGNTLKDGTPVRVSSSVKLPAPLDPARVYFLRDRAGATFKLALFDGDAALDFADAGEGVHDIRATRMSALDSLYTDVERFFRDKGLSEYLGWGRRELTKQINQKPGTRAGRVIWIPGDDTGKTGELGAPKFGKRIPRTVLSWRELATVHIWGRDATAPNDERAHYRVARDLFEQVCRAIDGSSSGMVKYSNPTWNVDTPVERVFGCELTFEVTVDGRVCDAAPAVVNPTIPSFTSAMVFPDGEVPVP
;
A
#
# COMPACT_ATOMS: atom_id res chain seq x y z
N MET A 1 -11.73 -7.25 -16.16
CA MET A 1 -11.53 -8.30 -17.18
C MET A 1 -11.56 -9.64 -16.46
N ILE A 2 -12.30 -10.63 -16.97
CA ILE A 2 -12.38 -11.95 -16.31
C ILE A 2 -11.07 -12.72 -16.53
N PHE A 3 -10.58 -13.42 -15.51
CA PHE A 3 -9.40 -14.26 -15.62
C PHE A 3 -9.59 -15.63 -14.94
N THR A 4 -8.75 -16.59 -15.34
CA THR A 4 -8.56 -17.88 -14.67
C THR A 4 -7.09 -18.06 -14.32
N VAL A 5 -6.81 -18.91 -13.34
CA VAL A 5 -5.45 -19.25 -12.90
C VAL A 5 -5.24 -20.75 -13.02
N ASP A 6 -4.08 -21.14 -13.54
CA ASP A 6 -3.57 -22.51 -13.48
C ASP A 6 -2.46 -22.59 -12.41
N PRO A 7 -2.73 -23.19 -11.24
CA PRO A 7 -1.75 -23.30 -10.15
C PRO A 7 -0.61 -24.28 -10.47
N THR A 8 -0.72 -25.09 -11.53
CA THR A 8 0.39 -26.00 -11.91
C THR A 8 1.49 -25.29 -12.70
N THR A 9 1.17 -24.16 -13.32
CA THR A 9 2.08 -23.40 -14.19
C THR A 9 2.27 -21.95 -13.77
N ASP A 10 1.51 -21.51 -12.75
CA ASP A 10 1.34 -20.12 -12.31
C ASP A 10 0.87 -19.17 -13.40
N VAL A 11 0.16 -19.70 -14.39
CA VAL A 11 -0.29 -18.91 -15.54
C VAL A 11 -1.69 -18.35 -15.26
N VAL A 12 -1.80 -17.04 -15.40
CA VAL A 12 -3.08 -16.33 -15.44
C VAL A 12 -3.50 -16.18 -16.90
N THR A 13 -4.73 -16.57 -17.22
CA THR A 13 -5.31 -16.40 -18.56
C THR A 13 -6.44 -15.39 -18.50
N ALA A 14 -6.33 -14.31 -19.27
CA ALA A 14 -7.39 -13.32 -19.41
C ALA A 14 -7.50 -12.88 -20.89
N ALA A 15 -8.58 -13.33 -21.53
CA ALA A 15 -8.83 -13.04 -22.95
C ALA A 15 -9.00 -11.54 -23.19
N GLY A 16 -8.36 -11.02 -24.24
CA GLY A 16 -8.46 -9.61 -24.62
C GLY A 16 -7.64 -8.64 -23.74
N ASN A 17 -6.73 -9.14 -22.89
CA ASN A 17 -5.89 -8.25 -22.10
C ASN A 17 -4.94 -7.41 -22.98
N THR A 18 -4.89 -6.11 -22.71
CA THR A 18 -3.98 -5.14 -23.36
C THR A 18 -2.93 -4.60 -22.39
N LEU A 19 -2.87 -5.17 -21.19
CA LEU A 19 -1.94 -4.78 -20.15
C LEU A 19 -0.50 -5.12 -20.56
N LYS A 20 0.47 -4.45 -19.97
CA LYS A 20 1.91 -4.69 -20.22
C LYS A 20 2.58 -5.19 -18.95
N ASP A 21 3.72 -5.84 -19.10
CA ASP A 21 4.57 -6.17 -17.95
C ASP A 21 4.90 -4.89 -17.15
N GLY A 22 4.97 -5.03 -15.83
CA GLY A 22 5.09 -3.94 -14.87
C GLY A 22 3.80 -3.16 -14.61
N THR A 23 2.67 -3.49 -15.28
CA THR A 23 1.40 -2.81 -15.00
C THR A 23 0.88 -3.23 -13.62
N PRO A 24 0.63 -2.28 -12.70
CA PRO A 24 0.00 -2.60 -11.43
C PRO A 24 -1.48 -2.96 -11.63
N VAL A 25 -1.90 -4.03 -10.98
CA VAL A 25 -3.24 -4.61 -11.11
C VAL A 25 -3.85 -4.91 -9.74
N ARG A 26 -5.18 -4.81 -9.66
CA ARG A 26 -5.97 -5.33 -8.55
C ARG A 26 -6.85 -6.46 -9.04
N VAL A 27 -7.09 -7.40 -8.14
CA VAL A 27 -7.88 -8.61 -8.38
C VAL A 27 -9.06 -8.66 -7.41
N SER A 28 -10.16 -9.23 -7.87
CA SER A 28 -11.34 -9.49 -7.05
C SER A 28 -11.97 -10.82 -7.46
N SER A 29 -12.68 -11.48 -6.55
CA SER A 29 -13.47 -12.69 -6.86
C SER A 29 -14.88 -12.54 -6.33
N SER A 30 -15.83 -13.25 -6.94
CA SER A 30 -17.19 -13.37 -6.42
C SER A 30 -17.31 -14.30 -5.20
N VAL A 31 -16.37 -15.25 -5.02
CA VAL A 31 -16.40 -16.21 -3.89
C VAL A 31 -15.05 -16.25 -3.17
N LYS A 32 -14.02 -16.84 -3.79
CA LYS A 32 -12.69 -17.01 -3.21
C LYS A 32 -11.63 -16.68 -4.25
N LEU A 33 -10.64 -15.87 -3.92
CA LEU A 33 -9.52 -15.61 -4.82
C LEU A 33 -8.53 -16.79 -4.83
N PRO A 34 -7.84 -17.04 -5.95
CA PRO A 34 -6.70 -17.97 -6.01
C PRO A 34 -5.67 -17.60 -4.94
N ALA A 35 -5.30 -18.52 -4.07
CA ALA A 35 -4.25 -18.24 -3.07
C ALA A 35 -2.87 -18.11 -3.76
N PRO A 36 -2.04 -17.10 -3.41
CA PRO A 36 -2.10 -16.21 -2.25
C PRO A 36 -2.65 -14.79 -2.55
N LEU A 37 -3.57 -14.65 -3.51
CA LEU A 37 -4.11 -13.33 -3.87
C LEU A 37 -5.01 -12.75 -2.78
N ASP A 38 -4.84 -11.45 -2.53
CA ASP A 38 -5.59 -10.63 -1.60
C ASP A 38 -6.19 -9.43 -2.37
N PRO A 39 -7.51 -9.17 -2.26
CA PRO A 39 -8.14 -8.07 -2.99
C PRO A 39 -7.68 -6.68 -2.52
N ALA A 40 -7.15 -6.57 -1.29
CA ALA A 40 -6.59 -5.35 -0.75
C ALA A 40 -5.18 -5.06 -1.29
N ARG A 41 -4.52 -6.02 -1.94
CA ARG A 41 -3.14 -5.87 -2.43
C ARG A 41 -3.07 -5.53 -3.92
N VAL A 42 -2.03 -4.79 -4.29
CA VAL A 42 -1.66 -4.54 -5.68
C VAL A 42 -0.61 -5.57 -6.10
N TYR A 43 -0.77 -6.11 -7.30
CA TYR A 43 0.18 -7.02 -7.93
C TYR A 43 0.73 -6.42 -9.20
N PHE A 44 1.82 -6.97 -9.71
CA PHE A 44 2.45 -6.53 -10.96
C PHE A 44 2.38 -7.62 -12.01
N LEU A 45 1.93 -7.25 -13.20
CA LEU A 45 1.88 -8.16 -14.33
C LEU A 45 3.30 -8.43 -14.85
N ARG A 46 3.62 -9.68 -15.17
CA ARG A 46 4.91 -10.07 -15.76
C ARG A 46 4.76 -11.24 -16.74
N ASP A 47 5.80 -11.45 -17.54
CA ASP A 47 5.92 -12.57 -18.47
C ASP A 47 4.70 -12.69 -19.43
N ARG A 48 4.20 -11.55 -19.93
CA ARG A 48 3.02 -11.55 -20.81
C ARG A 48 3.29 -12.21 -22.16
N ALA A 49 2.40 -13.13 -22.53
CA ALA A 49 2.35 -13.77 -23.84
C ALA A 49 0.90 -13.81 -24.36
N GLY A 50 0.50 -12.78 -25.11
CA GLY A 50 -0.85 -12.70 -25.67
C GLY A 50 -1.93 -12.61 -24.57
N ALA A 51 -2.76 -13.65 -24.44
CA ALA A 51 -3.82 -13.73 -23.44
C ALA A 51 -3.35 -14.20 -22.06
N THR A 52 -2.11 -14.68 -21.96
CA THR A 52 -1.55 -15.22 -20.71
C THR A 52 -0.47 -14.31 -20.13
N PHE A 53 -0.30 -14.37 -18.82
CA PHE A 53 0.71 -13.66 -18.06
C PHE A 53 0.88 -14.32 -16.68
N LYS A 54 1.85 -13.85 -15.91
CA LYS A 54 2.03 -14.18 -14.49
C LYS A 54 1.88 -12.93 -13.63
N LEU A 55 1.70 -13.13 -12.34
CA LEU A 55 1.64 -12.04 -11.35
C LEU A 55 2.85 -12.10 -10.43
N ALA A 56 3.34 -10.94 -10.02
CA ALA A 56 4.40 -10.78 -9.03
C ALA A 56 3.94 -9.86 -7.90
N LEU A 57 4.62 -9.97 -6.76
CA LEU A 57 4.38 -9.11 -5.61
C LEU A 57 4.92 -7.69 -5.82
N PHE A 58 6.08 -7.57 -6.48
CA PHE A 58 6.72 -6.31 -6.83
C PHE A 58 7.10 -6.29 -8.31
N ASP A 59 7.30 -5.11 -8.87
CA ASP A 59 7.73 -4.97 -10.26
C ASP A 59 9.13 -5.59 -10.48
N GLY A 60 9.22 -6.43 -11.51
CA GLY A 60 10.41 -7.22 -11.86
C GLY A 60 10.72 -8.41 -10.96
N ASP A 61 9.95 -8.64 -9.89
CA ASP A 61 10.17 -9.69 -8.91
C ASP A 61 9.56 -11.03 -9.35
N ALA A 62 10.04 -12.16 -8.82
CA ALA A 62 9.60 -13.50 -9.24
C ALA A 62 8.07 -13.68 -9.30
N ALA A 63 7.63 -14.56 -10.20
CA ALA A 63 6.21 -14.90 -10.29
C ALA A 63 5.72 -15.52 -8.97
N LEU A 64 4.49 -15.17 -8.59
CA LEU A 64 3.78 -15.79 -7.49
C LEU A 64 3.54 -17.27 -7.79
N ASP A 65 3.73 -18.08 -6.77
CA ASP A 65 3.37 -19.49 -6.74
C ASP A 65 1.91 -19.61 -6.25
N PHE A 66 1.02 -20.10 -7.10
CA PHE A 66 -0.40 -20.23 -6.76
C PHE A 66 -0.69 -21.59 -6.14
N ALA A 67 -1.26 -21.58 -4.94
CA ALA A 67 -1.60 -22.82 -4.23
C ALA A 67 -2.93 -23.45 -4.72
N ASP A 68 -3.83 -22.63 -5.27
CA ASP A 68 -5.11 -23.08 -5.81
C ASP A 68 -5.60 -22.17 -6.94
N ALA A 69 -6.65 -22.61 -7.65
CA ALA A 69 -7.25 -21.85 -8.73
C ALA A 69 -8.36 -20.88 -8.26
N GLY A 70 -8.61 -20.77 -6.96
CA GLY A 70 -9.74 -20.02 -6.41
C GLY A 70 -11.12 -20.61 -6.73
N GLU A 71 -12.18 -19.88 -6.37
CA GLU A 71 -13.57 -20.23 -6.65
C GLU A 71 -14.37 -19.01 -7.12
N GLY A 72 -15.27 -19.21 -8.08
CA GLY A 72 -16.14 -18.16 -8.62
C GLY A 72 -15.55 -17.44 -9.84
N VAL A 73 -16.09 -16.25 -10.13
CA VAL A 73 -15.64 -15.42 -11.25
C VAL A 73 -14.60 -14.43 -10.74
N HIS A 74 -13.40 -14.48 -11.30
CA HIS A 74 -12.32 -13.56 -10.95
C HIS A 74 -12.20 -12.42 -11.95
N ASP A 75 -12.04 -11.21 -11.45
CA ASP A 75 -11.86 -10.02 -12.26
C ASP A 75 -10.54 -9.34 -11.92
N ILE A 76 -9.79 -8.98 -12.95
CA ILE A 76 -8.54 -8.22 -12.87
C ILE A 76 -8.68 -6.90 -13.61
N ARG A 77 -8.14 -5.84 -13.00
CA ARG A 77 -8.15 -4.49 -13.58
C ARG A 77 -6.81 -3.82 -13.36
N ALA A 78 -6.36 -3.08 -14.35
CA ALA A 78 -5.26 -2.13 -14.15
C ALA A 78 -5.68 -1.15 -13.05
N THR A 79 -4.82 -0.98 -12.06
CA THR A 79 -4.98 0.05 -11.04
C THR A 79 -3.94 1.13 -11.26
N ARG A 80 -4.15 2.30 -10.66
CA ARG A 80 -3.06 3.26 -10.46
C ARG A 80 -2.71 3.23 -8.99
N MET A 81 -1.40 3.24 -8.73
CA MET A 81 -0.88 3.46 -7.41
C MET A 81 -0.72 4.96 -7.21
N SER A 82 -1.07 5.45 -6.03
CA SER A 82 -0.72 6.80 -5.62
C SER A 82 0.79 6.86 -5.35
N ALA A 83 1.38 8.06 -5.28
CA ALA A 83 2.81 8.15 -5.01
C ALA A 83 3.15 7.60 -3.61
N LEU A 84 2.23 7.77 -2.65
CA LEU A 84 2.38 7.20 -1.31
C LEU A 84 2.25 5.67 -1.29
N ASP A 85 1.32 5.10 -2.07
CA ASP A 85 1.16 3.64 -2.19
C ASP A 85 2.40 2.99 -2.84
N SER A 86 2.95 3.62 -3.88
CA SER A 86 4.21 3.21 -4.48
C SER A 86 5.38 3.32 -3.50
N LEU A 87 5.46 4.41 -2.72
CA LEU A 87 6.52 4.59 -1.73
C LEU A 87 6.46 3.51 -0.65
N TYR A 88 5.28 3.21 -0.13
CA TYR A 88 5.08 2.14 0.83
C TYR A 88 5.47 0.77 0.25
N THR A 89 5.10 0.50 -1.00
CA THR A 89 5.45 -0.74 -1.70
C THR A 89 6.96 -0.89 -1.87
N ASP A 90 7.68 0.19 -2.20
CA ASP A 90 9.14 0.19 -2.27
C ASP A 90 9.79 -0.09 -0.90
N VAL A 91 9.19 0.43 0.19
CA VAL A 91 9.64 0.15 1.55
C VAL A 91 9.40 -1.31 1.95
N GLU A 92 8.23 -1.88 1.63
CA GLU A 92 7.97 -3.32 1.83
C GLU A 92 8.99 -4.19 1.09
N ARG A 93 9.28 -3.85 -0.16
CA ARG A 93 10.29 -4.54 -0.96
C ARG A 93 11.67 -4.49 -0.30
N PHE A 94 12.10 -3.30 0.14
CA PHE A 94 13.38 -3.13 0.80
C PHE A 94 13.52 -4.00 2.04
N PHE A 95 12.49 -4.02 2.90
CA PHE A 95 12.51 -4.81 4.13
C PHE A 95 12.63 -6.31 3.84
N ARG A 96 11.83 -6.79 2.88
CA ARG A 96 11.90 -8.18 2.43
C ARG A 96 13.29 -8.52 1.89
N ASP A 97 13.83 -7.70 0.99
CA ASP A 97 15.12 -7.95 0.34
C ASP A 97 16.29 -7.92 1.34
N LYS A 98 16.14 -7.20 2.46
CA LYS A 98 17.09 -7.19 3.59
C LYS A 98 16.85 -8.30 4.61
N GLY A 99 15.81 -9.11 4.47
CA GLY A 99 15.42 -10.13 5.46
C GLY A 99 14.98 -9.53 6.80
N LEU A 100 14.52 -8.28 6.78
CA LEU A 100 13.94 -7.62 7.94
C LEU A 100 12.56 -8.24 8.22
N SER A 101 12.38 -8.72 9.45
CA SER A 101 11.19 -9.48 9.86
C SER A 101 10.16 -8.64 10.62
N GLU A 102 10.42 -7.34 10.71
CA GLU A 102 9.59 -6.33 11.34
C GLU A 102 8.24 -6.20 10.62
N TYR A 103 7.20 -5.92 11.39
CA TYR A 103 5.86 -5.79 10.85
C TYR A 103 5.70 -4.43 10.16
N LEU A 104 5.36 -4.45 8.88
CA LEU A 104 4.94 -3.29 8.11
C LEU A 104 3.42 -3.31 7.97
N GLY A 105 2.78 -2.19 8.28
CA GLY A 105 1.32 -2.07 8.16
C GLY A 105 0.89 -0.72 7.63
N TRP A 106 -0.36 -0.68 7.15
CA TRP A 106 -0.95 0.48 6.51
C TRP A 106 -2.34 0.79 7.09
N GLY A 107 -2.53 2.05 7.47
CA GLY A 107 -3.80 2.61 7.92
C GLY A 107 -3.98 2.65 9.44
N ARG A 108 -4.95 3.47 9.88
CA ARG A 108 -5.24 3.75 11.30
C ARG A 108 -5.64 2.52 12.12
N ARG A 109 -6.25 1.50 11.49
CA ARG A 109 -6.60 0.25 12.19
C ARG A 109 -5.36 -0.47 12.69
N GLU A 110 -4.28 -0.46 11.92
CA GLU A 110 -3.04 -1.14 12.30
C GLU A 110 -2.33 -0.47 13.48
N LEU A 111 -2.52 0.84 13.68
CA LEU A 111 -2.05 1.56 14.86
C LEU A 111 -2.66 0.96 16.14
N THR A 112 -3.99 0.75 16.13
CA THR A 112 -4.75 0.28 17.30
C THR A 112 -4.60 -1.21 17.59
N LYS A 113 -4.21 -2.03 16.61
CA LYS A 113 -4.01 -3.45 16.86
C LYS A 113 -2.74 -3.64 17.67
N GLN A 114 -2.85 -4.38 18.77
CA GLN A 114 -1.69 -4.77 19.58
C GLN A 114 -0.95 -5.95 18.93
N ILE A 115 -0.34 -5.72 17.76
CA ILE A 115 0.45 -6.73 17.05
C ILE A 115 1.87 -6.72 17.61
N ASN A 116 2.03 -7.18 18.86
CA ASN A 116 3.31 -7.25 19.55
C ASN A 116 3.80 -8.69 19.77
N GLN A 117 3.12 -9.66 19.16
CA GLN A 117 3.30 -11.08 19.46
C GLN A 117 3.72 -11.86 18.22
N LYS A 118 4.94 -11.62 17.75
CA LYS A 118 5.69 -12.71 17.11
C LYS A 118 6.50 -13.40 18.22
N PRO A 119 6.22 -14.67 18.55
CA PRO A 119 7.07 -15.42 19.47
C PRO A 119 8.52 -15.44 18.95
N GLY A 120 9.48 -14.98 19.76
CA GLY A 120 10.90 -15.27 19.58
C GLY A 120 11.76 -14.29 18.78
N THR A 121 11.25 -13.17 18.25
CA THR A 121 12.08 -12.19 17.49
C THR A 121 11.64 -10.75 17.74
N ARG A 122 12.55 -9.80 17.48
CA ARG A 122 12.39 -8.34 17.66
C ARG A 122 10.96 -7.90 17.29
N ALA A 123 10.22 -7.33 18.24
CA ALA A 123 8.85 -6.89 18.03
C ALA A 123 8.82 -5.48 17.39
N GLY A 124 9.67 -5.26 16.39
CA GLY A 124 9.73 -4.01 15.65
C GLY A 124 8.53 -3.88 14.72
N ARG A 125 7.94 -2.68 14.67
CA ARG A 125 6.78 -2.39 13.83
C ARG A 125 6.91 -1.02 13.19
N VAL A 126 6.48 -0.91 11.94
CA VAL A 126 6.39 0.33 11.17
C VAL A 126 4.98 0.43 10.59
N ILE A 127 4.19 1.41 11.03
CA ILE A 127 2.84 1.67 10.54
C ILE A 127 2.80 2.98 9.77
N TRP A 128 2.27 2.93 8.56
CA TRP A 128 2.02 4.10 7.72
C TRP A 128 0.56 4.51 7.82
N ILE A 129 0.30 5.76 8.17
CA ILE A 129 -1.06 6.32 8.24
C ILE A 129 -1.16 7.43 7.20
N PRO A 130 -2.02 7.32 6.18
CA PRO A 130 -2.26 8.43 5.26
C PRO A 130 -2.79 9.66 6.01
N GLY A 131 -2.14 10.78 5.75
CA GLY A 131 -2.36 12.06 6.40
C GLY A 131 -1.64 12.26 7.73
N ASP A 132 -1.99 13.34 8.41
CA ASP A 132 -1.56 13.66 9.77
C ASP A 132 -2.69 13.47 10.81
N ASP A 133 -2.34 13.69 12.07
CA ASP A 133 -3.28 13.61 13.20
C ASP A 133 -4.36 14.70 13.17
N THR A 134 -4.14 15.77 12.40
CA THR A 134 -5.14 16.83 12.18
C THR A 134 -6.13 16.49 11.06
N GLY A 135 -5.89 15.39 10.34
CA GLY A 135 -6.70 14.94 9.21
C GLY A 135 -6.31 15.55 7.87
N LYS A 136 -5.19 16.28 7.78
CA LYS A 136 -4.66 16.72 6.48
C LYS A 136 -4.12 15.53 5.72
N THR A 137 -4.34 15.50 4.41
CA THR A 137 -3.87 14.43 3.51
C THR A 137 -2.79 14.89 2.56
N GLY A 138 -2.31 16.14 2.73
CA GLY A 138 -1.30 16.76 1.89
C GLY A 138 -1.76 18.05 1.23
N GLU A 139 -1.09 18.42 0.14
CA GLU A 139 -1.31 19.69 -0.56
C GLU A 139 -1.53 19.48 -2.06
N LEU A 140 -2.55 20.12 -2.61
CA LEU A 140 -2.74 20.21 -4.06
C LEU A 140 -1.97 21.40 -4.63
N GLY A 141 -1.43 21.24 -5.82
CA GLY A 141 -0.67 22.27 -6.52
C GLY A 141 -0.88 22.23 -8.02
N ALA A 142 -0.38 23.26 -8.69
CA ALA A 142 -0.35 23.33 -10.15
C ALA A 142 0.37 22.10 -10.74
N PRO A 143 -0.04 21.61 -11.92
CA PRO A 143 0.58 20.43 -12.54
C PRO A 143 2.08 20.68 -12.80
N LYS A 144 2.94 20.00 -12.03
CA LYS A 144 4.41 20.08 -12.18
C LYS A 144 4.96 19.14 -13.25
N PHE A 145 4.21 18.11 -13.59
CA PHE A 145 4.62 17.08 -14.54
C PHE A 145 4.09 17.46 -15.91
N GLY A 146 4.97 17.51 -16.93
CA GLY A 146 4.62 17.96 -18.28
C GLY A 146 3.48 17.17 -18.97
N LYS A 147 3.23 17.45 -20.25
CA LYS A 147 2.14 16.83 -21.05
C LYS A 147 2.39 15.33 -21.38
N ARG A 148 2.64 14.50 -20.37
CA ARG A 148 2.69 13.04 -20.51
C ARG A 148 1.26 12.49 -20.62
N ILE A 149 1.11 11.31 -21.22
CA ILE A 149 -0.16 10.57 -21.24
C ILE A 149 -0.06 9.49 -20.16
N PRO A 150 -0.99 9.41 -19.19
CA PRO A 150 -2.16 10.30 -18.96
C PRO A 150 -1.76 11.71 -18.53
N ARG A 151 -2.57 12.72 -18.88
CA ARG A 151 -2.27 14.12 -18.60
C ARG A 151 -2.39 14.37 -17.11
N THR A 152 -1.39 15.05 -16.55
CA THR A 152 -1.46 15.54 -15.17
C THR A 152 -2.37 16.76 -15.11
N VAL A 153 -3.40 16.69 -14.27
CA VAL A 153 -4.35 17.75 -13.98
C VAL A 153 -3.85 18.60 -12.82
N LEU A 154 -3.38 17.97 -11.75
CA LEU A 154 -2.81 18.60 -10.56
C LEU A 154 -1.59 17.83 -10.07
N SER A 155 -0.68 18.51 -9.37
CA SER A 155 0.24 17.82 -8.46
C SER A 155 -0.44 17.60 -7.12
N TRP A 156 -0.23 16.46 -6.49
CA TRP A 156 -0.67 16.21 -5.13
C TRP A 156 0.53 15.79 -4.31
N ARG A 157 0.95 16.62 -3.36
CA ARG A 157 1.91 16.24 -2.35
C ARG A 157 1.18 15.42 -1.30
N GLU A 158 1.22 14.10 -1.43
CA GLU A 158 0.55 13.18 -0.52
C GLU A 158 1.31 13.16 0.81
N LEU A 159 0.58 13.21 1.93
CA LEU A 159 1.14 13.20 3.29
C LEU A 159 0.84 11.87 3.97
N ALA A 160 1.77 11.38 4.78
CA ALA A 160 1.57 10.28 5.71
C ALA A 160 2.33 10.51 7.01
N THR A 161 1.81 9.95 8.09
CA THR A 161 2.51 9.82 9.37
C THR A 161 3.00 8.39 9.51
N VAL A 162 4.29 8.24 9.80
CA VAL A 162 4.93 6.94 9.99
C VAL A 162 5.23 6.77 11.47
N HIS A 163 4.69 5.69 12.04
CA HIS A 163 4.92 5.31 13.43
C HIS A 163 5.86 4.12 13.49
N ILE A 164 6.91 4.22 14.29
CA ILE A 164 7.95 3.20 14.43
C ILE A 164 8.04 2.80 15.89
N TRP A 165 7.78 1.53 16.18
CA TRP A 165 7.98 0.94 17.51
C TRP A 165 9.20 0.05 17.51
N GLY A 166 10.09 0.30 18.48
CA GLY A 166 11.22 -0.56 18.79
C GLY A 166 11.08 -1.20 20.16
N ARG A 167 11.17 -2.53 20.21
CA ARG A 167 11.18 -3.31 21.45
C ARG A 167 12.28 -4.36 21.40
N ASP A 168 13.10 -4.36 22.44
CA ASP A 168 14.10 -5.40 22.69
C ASP A 168 13.55 -6.44 23.67
N ALA A 169 13.25 -7.63 23.18
CA ALA A 169 12.74 -8.70 24.01
C ALA A 169 13.79 -9.28 24.98
N THR A 170 15.08 -9.07 24.73
CA THR A 170 16.18 -9.56 25.57
C THR A 170 16.44 -8.67 26.79
N ALA A 171 16.06 -7.40 26.69
CA ALA A 171 16.17 -6.41 27.75
C ALA A 171 14.83 -5.66 27.94
N PRO A 172 13.76 -6.35 28.37
CA PRO A 172 12.39 -5.81 28.37
C PRO A 172 12.15 -4.64 29.33
N ASN A 173 13.12 -4.33 30.20
CA ASN A 173 13.07 -3.21 31.14
C ASN A 173 14.14 -2.15 30.85
N ASP A 174 14.88 -2.27 29.74
CA ASP A 174 15.92 -1.32 29.35
C ASP A 174 15.40 -0.40 28.24
N GLU A 175 14.96 0.80 28.64
CA GLU A 175 14.49 1.84 27.72
C GLU A 175 15.56 2.23 26.70
N ARG A 176 16.85 2.17 27.05
CA ARG A 176 17.93 2.47 26.12
C ARG A 176 18.06 1.39 25.05
N ALA A 177 17.80 0.12 25.39
CA ALA A 177 17.75 -0.97 24.42
C ALA A 177 16.57 -0.77 23.45
N HIS A 178 15.39 -0.41 23.95
CA HIS A 178 14.22 -0.12 23.12
C HIS A 178 14.43 1.07 22.18
N TYR A 179 15.02 2.15 22.69
CA TYR A 179 15.41 3.33 21.91
C TYR A 179 16.33 2.96 20.75
N ARG A 180 17.35 2.12 20.99
CA ARG A 180 18.28 1.68 19.93
C ARG A 180 17.56 0.90 18.84
N VAL A 181 16.68 -0.04 19.21
CA VAL A 181 15.89 -0.80 18.23
C VAL A 181 15.01 0.14 17.40
N ALA A 182 14.33 1.10 18.05
CA ALA A 182 13.48 2.07 17.34
C ALA A 182 14.31 2.96 16.40
N ARG A 183 15.49 3.38 16.84
CA ARG A 183 16.42 4.19 16.04
C ARG A 183 16.97 3.43 14.85
N ASP A 184 17.42 2.19 15.04
CA ASP A 184 17.91 1.32 13.97
C ASP A 184 16.82 1.08 12.93
N LEU A 185 15.59 0.82 13.39
CA LEU A 185 14.43 0.62 12.52
C LEU A 185 14.08 1.90 11.73
N PHE A 186 14.11 3.06 12.38
CA PHE A 186 13.97 4.36 11.71
C PHE A 186 15.02 4.54 10.61
N GLU A 187 16.28 4.22 10.87
CA GLU A 187 17.33 4.31 9.85
C GLU A 187 17.10 3.36 8.67
N GLN A 188 16.57 2.15 8.90
CA GLN A 188 16.17 1.26 7.81
C GLN A 188 15.03 1.84 6.98
N VAL A 189 14.01 2.43 7.62
CA VAL A 189 12.90 3.10 6.93
C VAL A 189 13.43 4.28 6.11
N CYS A 190 14.32 5.11 6.65
CA CYS A 190 14.92 6.22 5.90
C CYS A 190 15.71 5.73 4.67
N ARG A 191 16.50 4.65 4.81
CA ARG A 191 17.23 4.05 3.67
C ARG A 191 16.29 3.48 2.62
N ALA A 192 15.19 2.85 3.06
CA ALA A 192 14.17 2.33 2.17
C ALA A 192 13.47 3.45 1.39
N ILE A 193 13.13 4.55 2.06
CA ILE A 193 12.55 5.75 1.45
C ILE A 193 13.53 6.41 0.46
N ASP A 194 14.80 6.55 0.84
CA ASP A 194 15.84 7.15 -0.02
C ASP A 194 16.12 6.31 -1.28
N GLY A 195 16.00 4.99 -1.17
CA GLY A 195 16.08 4.06 -2.30
C GLY A 195 14.81 3.97 -3.17
N SER A 196 13.72 4.63 -2.78
CA SER A 196 12.44 4.57 -3.51
C SER A 196 12.48 5.37 -4.81
N SER A 197 11.76 4.87 -5.82
CA SER A 197 11.58 5.56 -7.11
C SER A 197 10.25 6.32 -7.22
N SER A 198 9.50 6.41 -6.13
CA SER A 198 8.08 6.82 -6.11
C SER A 198 7.84 8.33 -6.24
N GLY A 199 8.89 9.14 -6.21
CA GLY A 199 8.82 10.59 -6.41
C GLY A 199 9.81 11.34 -5.52
N MET A 200 9.67 12.67 -5.48
CA MET A 200 10.43 13.48 -4.53
C MET A 200 9.81 13.31 -3.15
N VAL A 201 10.55 12.70 -2.23
CA VAL A 201 10.12 12.49 -0.85
C VAL A 201 10.75 13.53 0.08
N LYS A 202 10.00 14.02 1.06
CA LYS A 202 10.52 14.79 2.19
C LYS A 202 9.97 14.21 3.48
N TYR A 203 10.81 14.08 4.48
CA TYR A 203 10.40 13.70 5.83
C TYR A 203 10.63 14.85 6.80
N SER A 204 9.76 14.99 7.80
CA SER A 204 9.76 16.09 8.76
C SER A 204 9.31 15.65 10.15
N ASN A 205 9.58 16.50 11.13
CA ASN A 205 9.01 16.43 12.48
C ASN A 205 9.21 15.09 13.22
N PRO A 206 10.43 14.50 13.24
CA PRO A 206 10.65 13.30 14.03
C PRO A 206 10.43 13.60 15.52
N THR A 207 9.49 12.90 16.12
CA THR A 207 9.03 13.13 17.49
C THR A 207 9.00 11.81 18.25
N TRP A 208 9.58 11.79 19.45
CA TRP A 208 9.39 10.66 20.36
C TRP A 208 8.05 10.80 21.05
N ASN A 209 7.22 9.77 20.99
CA ASN A 209 5.97 9.75 21.74
C ASN A 209 6.29 9.49 23.22
N VAL A 210 6.39 10.57 23.99
CA VAL A 210 6.65 10.54 25.45
C VAL A 210 5.35 10.55 26.27
N ASP A 211 4.24 10.96 25.65
CA ASP A 211 2.95 11.21 26.29
C ASP A 211 2.09 9.96 26.43
N THR A 212 2.62 8.80 26.05
CA THR A 212 1.97 7.51 26.27
C THR A 212 2.63 6.82 27.46
N PRO A 213 2.31 7.18 28.72
CA PRO A 213 2.78 6.47 29.91
C PRO A 213 2.00 5.16 30.02
N VAL A 214 2.24 4.22 29.11
CA VAL A 214 1.47 2.97 29.04
C VAL A 214 2.44 1.81 29.01
N GLU A 215 2.64 1.26 30.21
CA GLU A 215 3.33 0.01 30.56
C GLU A 215 4.76 -0.14 29.98
N ARG A 216 5.77 -0.19 30.87
CA ARG A 216 7.22 -0.43 30.60
C ARG A 216 7.55 -1.51 29.56
N VAL A 217 6.60 -2.36 29.20
CA VAL A 217 6.74 -3.55 28.36
C VAL A 217 6.64 -3.23 26.86
N PHE A 218 6.14 -2.04 26.46
CA PHE A 218 5.76 -1.77 25.06
C PHE A 218 6.82 -1.13 24.16
N GLY A 219 8.02 -0.84 24.69
CA GLY A 219 9.11 -0.30 23.89
C GLY A 219 9.07 1.23 23.73
N CYS A 220 9.79 1.73 22.73
CA CYS A 220 9.83 3.15 22.38
C CYS A 220 9.14 3.39 21.04
N GLU A 221 8.37 4.47 20.93
CA GLU A 221 7.73 4.89 19.68
C GLU A 221 8.34 6.19 19.17
N LEU A 222 8.76 6.17 17.90
CA LEU A 222 9.16 7.34 17.13
C LEU A 222 8.13 7.58 16.02
N THR A 223 7.64 8.80 15.91
CA THR A 223 6.77 9.21 14.81
C THR A 223 7.48 10.24 13.94
N PHE A 224 7.16 10.28 12.65
CA PHE A 224 7.59 11.34 11.75
C PHE A 224 6.63 11.44 10.56
N GLU A 225 6.64 12.59 9.91
CA GLU A 225 5.82 12.84 8.73
C GLU A 225 6.64 12.56 7.46
N VAL A 226 5.96 12.05 6.44
CA VAL A 226 6.49 11.85 5.09
C VAL A 226 5.56 12.50 4.10
N THR A 227 6.12 13.30 3.21
CA THR A 227 5.42 13.84 2.04
C THR A 227 6.06 13.33 0.75
N VAL A 228 5.25 12.96 -0.23
CA VAL A 228 5.72 12.54 -1.55
C VAL A 228 4.96 13.27 -2.64
N ASP A 229 5.70 13.84 -3.60
CA ASP A 229 5.11 14.56 -4.73
C ASP A 229 4.52 13.54 -5.74
N GLY A 230 3.19 13.39 -5.71
CA GLY A 230 2.39 12.61 -6.64
C GLY A 230 1.66 13.45 -7.69
N ARG A 231 0.91 12.78 -8.55
CA ARG A 231 0.16 13.38 -9.67
C ARG A 231 -1.29 12.94 -9.67
N VAL A 232 -2.18 13.91 -9.87
CA VAL A 232 -3.58 13.65 -10.23
C VAL A 232 -3.66 13.68 -11.75
N CYS A 233 -4.06 12.56 -12.34
CA CYS A 233 -4.17 12.43 -13.78
C CYS A 233 -5.64 12.47 -14.23
N ASP A 234 -5.87 12.87 -15.47
CA ASP A 234 -7.19 13.00 -16.09
C ASP A 234 -7.91 11.66 -16.29
N ALA A 235 -7.16 10.60 -16.58
CA ALA A 235 -7.71 9.27 -16.70
C ALA A 235 -8.16 8.73 -15.34
N ALA A 236 -9.44 8.35 -15.26
CA ALA A 236 -10.08 7.86 -14.05
C ALA A 236 -9.34 6.64 -13.43
N PRO A 237 -9.16 6.59 -12.11
CA PRO A 237 -8.70 5.38 -11.44
C PRO A 237 -9.76 4.28 -11.52
N ALA A 238 -9.34 3.03 -11.70
CA ALA A 238 -10.25 1.88 -11.80
C ALA A 238 -11.10 1.63 -10.53
N VAL A 239 -10.72 2.22 -9.39
CA VAL A 239 -11.36 2.04 -8.08
C VAL A 239 -12.66 2.85 -7.95
N VAL A 240 -12.87 3.89 -8.77
CA VAL A 240 -14.01 4.84 -8.60
C VAL A 240 -15.37 4.25 -8.99
N ASN A 241 -15.42 3.03 -9.51
CA ASN A 241 -16.69 2.33 -9.76
C ASN A 241 -16.98 1.38 -8.59
N PRO A 242 -17.75 1.78 -7.56
CA PRO A 242 -18.13 0.89 -6.49
C PRO A 242 -18.79 -0.36 -7.08
N THR A 243 -18.32 -1.54 -6.68
CA THR A 243 -18.79 -2.83 -7.19
C THR A 243 -20.22 -3.17 -6.75
N ILE A 244 -20.92 -2.25 -6.08
CA ILE A 244 -22.29 -2.45 -5.61
C ILE A 244 -23.23 -1.83 -6.65
N PRO A 245 -23.99 -2.63 -7.42
CA PRO A 245 -24.91 -2.12 -8.44
C PRO A 245 -26.14 -1.39 -7.87
N SER A 246 -26.25 -1.17 -6.55
CA SER A 246 -27.47 -0.64 -5.91
C SER A 246 -27.34 0.71 -5.21
N PHE A 247 -26.19 1.38 -5.25
CA PHE A 247 -26.18 2.80 -4.91
C PHE A 247 -26.61 3.60 -6.14
N THR A 248 -27.93 3.68 -6.35
CA THR A 248 -28.51 4.87 -6.98
C THR A 248 -27.98 6.03 -6.17
N SER A 249 -26.99 6.73 -6.72
CA SER A 249 -26.55 7.99 -6.14
C SER A 249 -27.77 8.88 -6.15
N ALA A 250 -28.43 9.00 -5.00
CA ALA A 250 -29.46 9.98 -4.80
C ALA A 250 -28.76 11.35 -4.83
N MET A 251 -28.46 11.84 -6.04
CA MET A 251 -28.50 13.27 -6.26
C MET A 251 -29.93 13.68 -5.97
N VAL A 252 -30.18 14.04 -4.72
CA VAL A 252 -31.38 14.78 -4.35
C VAL A 252 -31.21 16.13 -5.01
N PHE A 253 -31.80 16.29 -6.19
CA PHE A 253 -32.01 17.62 -6.74
C PHE A 253 -32.94 18.35 -5.76
N PRO A 254 -32.60 19.59 -5.35
CA PRO A 254 -33.38 20.33 -4.36
C PRO A 254 -34.84 20.57 -4.76
N ASP A 255 -35.20 20.29 -6.02
CA ASP A 255 -36.48 20.68 -6.60
C ASP A 255 -37.44 19.49 -6.75
N GLY A 256 -37.07 18.28 -6.32
CA GLY A 256 -37.97 17.11 -6.28
C GLY A 256 -38.43 16.57 -7.64
N GLU A 257 -37.93 17.11 -8.76
CA GLU A 257 -38.24 16.59 -10.09
C GLU A 257 -37.39 15.34 -10.38
N VAL A 258 -38.08 14.20 -10.47
CA VAL A 258 -37.52 12.96 -11.04
C VAL A 258 -37.50 13.13 -12.56
N PRO A 259 -36.38 12.89 -13.27
CA PRO A 259 -36.39 12.90 -14.72
C PRO A 259 -37.29 11.78 -15.23
N VAL A 260 -38.33 12.13 -16.00
CA VAL A 260 -39.11 11.16 -16.78
C VAL A 260 -38.22 10.70 -17.96
N PRO A 261 -38.17 9.39 -18.28
CA PRO A 261 -37.29 8.84 -19.30
C PRO A 261 -37.50 9.43 -20.71
#